data_AF-M3CSK1-F1
#
_entry.id   AF-M3CSK1-F1
#
_cell.length_a   1.000
_cell.length_b   1.000
_cell.length_c   1.000
_cell.angle_alpha   90.00
_cell.angle_beta   90.00
_cell.angle_gamma   90.00
#
_symmetry.space_group_name_H-M   'P 1'
#
loop_
_entity.id
_entity.type
_entity.pdbx_description
1 polymer ?
#
loop_
_entity_poly.entity_id
_entity_poly.type
_entity_poly.pdbx_seq_one_letter_code
_entity_poly.pdbx_strand_id
1 'polypeptide(L)'
;MSVISSLDNVDSRLVSFYEDLKRTLPSVYVFESRRSWARQAKLYAACKAGTGSCPAAPPGSSAHQYGRALDINGFSAEKDRKTIESVLVRHPDIEWGIGWKQTDPPHFQVRNWSKGLSFSEKIIDGGYWFWAVIAIIIILFLSR
;
A
#
# COMPACT_ATOMS: atom_id res chain seq x y z
N MET A 1 -14.87 -6.36 0.60
CA MET A 1 -13.99 -6.13 1.76
C MET A 1 -13.91 -4.64 1.98
N SER A 2 -14.11 -4.20 3.22
CA SER A 2 -14.02 -2.81 3.62
C SER A 2 -12.60 -2.27 3.43
N VAL A 3 -12.50 -0.96 3.23
CA VAL A 3 -11.23 -0.24 3.31
C VAL A 3 -10.83 -0.18 4.78
N ILE A 4 -9.55 -0.43 5.07
CA ILE A 4 -8.99 -0.29 6.42
C ILE A 4 -8.33 1.09 6.49
N SER A 5 -8.77 1.94 7.40
CA SER A 5 -8.22 3.29 7.61
C SER A 5 -7.52 3.46 8.96
N SER A 6 -7.50 2.42 9.82
CA SER A 6 -6.77 2.47 11.09
C SER A 6 -5.26 2.35 10.87
N LEU A 7 -4.47 2.83 11.83
CA LEU A 7 -3.01 2.71 11.81
C LEU A 7 -2.51 1.41 12.44
N ASP A 8 -3.41 0.47 12.73
CA ASP A 8 -3.05 -0.81 13.34
C ASP A 8 -2.21 -1.66 12.39
N ASN A 9 -1.10 -2.20 12.90
CA ASN A 9 -0.15 -3.01 12.12
C ASN A 9 0.40 -2.28 10.87
N VAL A 10 0.49 -0.95 10.93
CA VAL A 10 1.22 -0.10 9.97
C VAL A 10 2.64 0.11 10.46
N ASP A 11 3.60 0.24 9.55
CA ASP A 11 4.98 0.58 9.87
C ASP A 11 5.06 1.85 10.73
N SER A 12 5.76 1.76 11.87
CA SER A 12 5.95 2.88 12.80
C SER A 12 6.47 4.16 12.14
N ARG A 13 7.24 4.04 11.05
CA ARG A 13 7.79 5.19 10.31
C ARG A 13 6.70 5.94 9.57
N LEU A 14 5.73 5.22 9.00
CA LEU A 14 4.53 5.81 8.39
C LEU A 14 3.59 6.41 9.43
N VAL A 15 3.44 5.77 10.59
CA VAL A 15 2.66 6.32 11.71
C VAL A 15 3.26 7.65 12.16
N SER A 16 4.57 7.69 12.41
CA SER A 16 5.28 8.91 12.81
C SER A 16 5.17 10.01 11.75
N PHE A 17 5.35 9.67 10.47
CA PHE A 17 5.14 10.59 9.35
C PHE A 17 3.72 11.16 9.33
N TYR A 18 2.70 10.31 9.45
CA TYR A 18 1.30 10.73 9.42
C TYR A 18 0.95 11.64 10.59
N GLU A 19 1.43 11.36 11.80
CA GLU A 19 1.19 12.21 12.97
C GLU A 19 1.81 13.61 12.79
N ASP A 20 3.02 13.69 12.25
CA ASP A 20 3.65 14.95 11.90
C ASP A 20 2.87 15.69 10.81
N LEU A 21 2.45 14.97 9.75
CA LEU A 21 1.67 15.55 8.66
C LEU A 21 0.32 16.08 9.17
N LYS A 22 -0.37 15.34 10.02
CA LYS A 22 -1.65 15.72 10.62
C LYS A 22 -1.53 16.94 11.52
N ARG A 23 -0.40 17.09 12.24
CA ARG A 23 -0.10 18.30 13.02
C ARG A 23 0.10 19.53 12.13
N THR A 24 0.74 19.36 10.97
CA THR A 24 1.01 20.45 10.02
C THR A 24 -0.20 20.78 9.14
N LEU A 25 -0.96 19.78 8.71
CA LEU A 25 -2.14 19.89 7.86
C LEU A 25 -3.32 19.17 8.54
N PRO A 26 -4.06 19.84 9.45
CA PRO A 26 -5.11 19.21 10.25
C PRO A 26 -6.27 18.62 9.45
N SER A 27 -6.44 19.01 8.18
CA SER A 27 -7.47 18.46 7.29
C SER A 27 -7.20 17.05 6.79
N VAL A 28 -5.96 16.57 6.87
CA VAL A 28 -5.62 15.26 6.30
C VAL A 28 -6.24 14.10 7.08
N TYR A 29 -6.54 13.00 6.40
CA TYR A 29 -7.00 11.78 7.03
C TYR A 29 -6.55 10.55 6.23
N VAL A 30 -6.34 9.43 6.92
CA VAL A 30 -6.04 8.14 6.28
C VAL A 30 -7.30 7.63 5.57
N PHE A 31 -7.22 7.49 4.26
CA PHE A 31 -8.26 6.84 3.47
C PHE A 31 -8.07 5.32 3.49
N GLU A 32 -6.85 4.85 3.22
CA GLU A 32 -6.52 3.42 3.24
C GLU A 32 -5.12 3.19 3.81
N SER A 33 -4.98 2.22 4.71
CA SER A 33 -3.70 1.80 5.28
C SER A 33 -3.34 0.39 4.81
N ARG A 34 -3.90 -0.63 5.45
CA ARG A 34 -3.69 -2.03 5.06
C ARG A 34 -4.71 -2.48 4.02
N ARG A 35 -4.25 -3.34 3.11
CA ARG A 35 -5.07 -3.90 2.03
C ARG A 35 -4.86 -5.40 1.96
N SER A 36 -5.94 -6.18 2.03
CA SER A 36 -5.81 -7.63 1.88
C SER A 36 -5.39 -8.02 0.45
N TRP A 37 -4.76 -9.19 0.32
CA TRP A 37 -4.38 -9.75 -0.98
C TRP A 37 -5.56 -9.81 -1.96
N ALA A 38 -6.73 -10.30 -1.50
CA ALA A 38 -7.89 -10.42 -2.37
C ALA A 38 -8.50 -9.07 -2.78
N ARG A 39 -8.36 -8.01 -1.95
CA ARG A 39 -8.76 -6.64 -2.36
C ARG A 39 -7.79 -6.13 -3.43
N GLN A 40 -6.49 -6.34 -3.25
CA GLN A 40 -5.50 -5.98 -4.27
C GLN A 40 -5.74 -6.73 -5.59
N ALA A 41 -6.05 -8.02 -5.55
CA ALA A 41 -6.37 -8.81 -6.74
C ALA A 41 -7.60 -8.24 -7.48
N LYS A 42 -8.65 -7.84 -6.74
CA LYS A 42 -9.83 -7.20 -7.32
C LYS A 42 -9.51 -5.86 -7.98
N LEU A 43 -8.71 -5.01 -7.34
CA LEU A 43 -8.29 -3.72 -7.91
C LEU A 43 -7.44 -3.90 -9.16
N TYR A 44 -6.48 -4.84 -9.10
CA TYR A 44 -5.63 -5.18 -10.24
C TYR A 44 -6.45 -5.66 -11.44
N ALA A 45 -7.41 -6.56 -11.21
CA ALA A 45 -8.31 -7.05 -12.24
C ALA A 45 -9.17 -5.92 -12.85
N ALA A 46 -9.73 -5.03 -12.02
CA ALA A 46 -10.52 -3.89 -12.49
C ALA A 46 -9.68 -2.90 -13.33
N CYS A 47 -8.46 -2.57 -12.88
CA CYS A 47 -7.53 -1.76 -13.66
C CYS A 47 -7.18 -2.43 -15.01
N LYS A 48 -6.90 -3.74 -15.01
CA LYS A 48 -6.63 -4.50 -16.24
C LYS A 48 -7.82 -4.57 -17.19
N ALA A 49 -9.05 -4.56 -16.68
CA ALA A 49 -10.28 -4.53 -17.44
C ALA A 49 -10.71 -3.12 -17.88
N GLY A 50 -9.98 -2.07 -17.49
CA GLY A 50 -10.33 -0.68 -17.79
C GLY A 50 -11.56 -0.16 -17.03
N THR A 51 -12.00 -0.87 -15.99
CA THR A 51 -13.19 -0.53 -15.19
C THR A 51 -12.84 0.03 -13.81
N GLY A 52 -11.55 0.17 -13.50
CA GLY A 52 -11.07 0.70 -12.23
C GLY A 52 -9.87 1.64 -12.38
N SER A 53 -9.50 2.29 -11.29
CA SER A 53 -8.38 3.24 -11.25
C SER A 53 -7.03 2.54 -11.40
N CYS A 54 -6.14 3.16 -12.18
CA CYS A 54 -4.77 2.72 -12.40
C CYS A 54 -3.79 3.85 -11.99
N PRO A 55 -2.59 3.51 -11.49
CA PRO A 55 -2.00 2.18 -11.48
C PRO A 55 -2.52 1.32 -10.33
N ALA A 56 -2.68 0.02 -10.59
CA ALA A 56 -2.88 -0.97 -9.54
C ALA A 56 -1.73 -2.00 -9.63
N ALA A 57 -1.02 -2.22 -8.53
CA ALA A 57 0.03 -3.24 -8.49
C ALA A 57 -0.56 -4.66 -8.57
N PRO A 58 0.16 -5.66 -9.11
CA PRO A 58 -0.23 -7.05 -8.97
C PRO A 58 -0.41 -7.45 -7.51
N PRO A 59 -1.31 -8.40 -7.20
CA PRO A 59 -1.48 -8.88 -5.84
C PRO A 59 -0.19 -9.56 -5.35
N GLY A 60 0.24 -9.19 -4.14
CA GLY A 60 1.53 -9.57 -3.55
C GLY A 60 2.62 -8.52 -3.74
N SER A 61 2.39 -7.53 -4.60
CA SER A 61 3.37 -6.48 -4.95
C SER A 61 2.94 -5.08 -4.52
N SER A 62 1.92 -4.96 -3.67
CA SER A 62 1.49 -3.67 -3.11
C SER A 62 2.00 -3.48 -1.68
N ALA A 63 2.60 -2.33 -1.40
CA ALA A 63 3.05 -1.96 -0.06
C ALA A 63 1.93 -1.97 1.00
N HIS A 64 0.68 -1.69 0.61
CA HIS A 64 -0.47 -1.75 1.51
C HIS A 64 -0.72 -3.16 2.06
N GLN A 65 -0.36 -4.21 1.32
CA GLN A 65 -0.53 -5.59 1.82
C GLN A 65 0.33 -5.86 3.05
N TYR A 66 1.46 -5.17 3.14
CA TYR A 66 2.46 -5.37 4.19
C TYR A 66 2.41 -4.28 5.26
N GLY A 67 1.40 -3.40 5.24
CA GLY A 67 1.32 -2.25 6.15
C GLY A 67 2.45 -1.22 5.94
N ARG A 68 3.02 -1.17 4.73
CA ARG A 68 4.14 -0.29 4.36
C ARG A 68 3.73 0.87 3.44
N ALA A 69 2.42 1.17 3.36
CA ALA A 69 1.89 2.34 2.66
C ALA A 69 0.65 2.90 3.36
N LEU A 70 0.35 4.17 3.06
CA LEU A 70 -0.85 4.91 3.44
C LEU A 70 -1.34 5.70 2.22
N ASP A 71 -2.64 5.63 1.96
CA ASP A 71 -3.36 6.57 1.11
C ASP A 71 -3.97 7.63 2.02
N ILE A 72 -3.54 8.88 1.85
CA ILE A 72 -3.94 10.02 2.66
C ILE A 72 -4.73 10.99 1.78
N ASN A 73 -5.87 11.45 2.28
CA ASN A 73 -6.72 12.45 1.63
C ASN A 73 -6.83 13.72 2.50
N GLY A 74 -7.60 14.71 2.04
CA GLY A 74 -7.83 15.95 2.78
C GLY A 74 -6.77 17.04 2.57
N PHE A 75 -5.98 16.94 1.50
CA PHE A 75 -5.03 17.97 1.06
C PHE A 75 -5.13 18.18 -0.46
N SER A 76 -4.58 19.29 -0.94
CA SER A 76 -4.36 19.56 -2.36
C SER A 76 -2.88 19.35 -2.69
N ALA A 77 -2.59 18.37 -3.55
CA ALA A 77 -1.21 18.07 -3.95
C ALA A 77 -0.48 19.24 -4.64
N GLU A 78 -1.21 20.23 -5.13
CA GLU A 78 -0.66 21.46 -5.71
C GLU A 78 -0.41 22.53 -4.64
N LYS A 79 -1.44 22.87 -3.85
CA LYS A 79 -1.38 23.96 -2.86
C LYS A 79 -0.53 23.59 -1.65
N ASP A 80 -0.64 22.36 -1.18
CA ASP A 80 0.00 21.89 0.06
C ASP A 80 1.36 21.24 -0.21
N ARG A 81 1.83 21.23 -1.46
CA ARG A 81 3.04 20.51 -1.89
C ARG A 81 4.26 20.83 -1.04
N LYS A 82 4.59 22.11 -0.91
CA LYS A 82 5.77 22.57 -0.16
C LYS A 82 5.69 22.17 1.31
N THR A 83 4.48 22.23 1.87
CA THR A 83 4.20 21.82 3.25
C THR A 83 4.46 20.32 3.42
N ILE A 84 3.91 19.49 2.53
CA ILE A 84 4.11 18.03 2.56
C ILE A 84 5.60 17.68 2.35
N GLU A 85 6.26 18.32 1.38
CA GLU A 85 7.69 18.14 1.11
C GLU A 85 8.54 18.52 2.34
N SER A 86 8.19 19.59 3.06
CA SER A 86 8.89 19.97 4.30
C SER A 86 8.75 18.93 5.43
N VAL A 87 7.61 18.24 5.50
CA VAL A 87 7.42 17.13 6.44
C VAL A 87 8.26 15.93 6.01
N LEU A 88 8.26 15.60 4.71
CA LEU A 88 9.04 14.49 4.14
C LEU A 88 10.56 14.65 4.35
N VAL A 89 11.09 15.87 4.42
CA VAL A 89 12.52 16.09 4.77
C VAL A 89 12.88 15.49 6.13
N ARG A 90 11.94 15.45 7.08
CA ARG A 90 12.13 14.84 8.42
C ARG A 90 11.87 13.33 8.44
N HIS A 91 11.32 12.79 7.34
CA HIS A 91 10.96 11.39 7.16
C HIS A 91 11.60 10.84 5.87
N PRO A 92 12.95 10.81 5.78
CA PRO A 92 13.67 10.55 4.54
C PRO A 92 13.45 9.13 3.98
N ASP A 93 13.00 8.20 4.81
CA ASP A 93 12.66 6.84 4.42
C ASP A 93 11.24 6.70 3.86
N ILE A 94 10.44 7.76 3.85
CA ILE A 94 9.14 7.81 3.20
C ILE A 94 9.28 8.41 1.80
N GLU A 95 8.58 7.82 0.85
CA GLU A 95 8.39 8.36 -0.49
C GLU A 95 6.93 8.68 -0.76
N TRP A 96 6.73 9.69 -1.59
CA TRP A 96 5.43 10.19 -1.99
C TRP A 96 5.17 9.88 -3.46
N GLY A 97 4.03 9.26 -3.76
CA GLY A 97 3.62 8.84 -5.09
C GLY A 97 3.44 9.98 -6.09
N ILE A 98 3.47 11.25 -5.65
CA ILE A 98 3.48 12.41 -6.55
C ILE A 98 4.68 12.41 -7.51
N GLY A 99 5.82 11.84 -7.10
CA GLY A 99 7.06 11.86 -7.88
C GLY A 99 7.20 10.71 -8.87
N TRP A 100 6.23 9.80 -8.93
CA TRP A 100 6.32 8.61 -9.77
C TRP A 100 5.97 8.91 -11.22
N LYS A 101 6.51 8.09 -12.15
CA LYS A 101 6.20 8.16 -13.58
C LYS A 101 4.70 8.14 -13.85
N GLN A 102 3.98 7.31 -13.10
CA GLN A 102 2.53 7.38 -13.01
C GLN A 102 2.18 7.90 -11.63
N THR A 103 1.76 9.16 -11.59
CA THR A 103 1.54 9.91 -10.36
C THR A 103 0.37 9.34 -9.56
N ASP A 104 0.58 9.18 -8.25
CA ASP A 104 -0.44 8.77 -7.29
C ASP A 104 -0.39 9.70 -6.06
N PRO A 105 -1.05 10.87 -6.11
CA PRO A 105 -0.91 11.89 -5.07
C PRO A 105 -1.33 11.45 -3.66
N PRO A 106 -2.38 10.65 -3.44
CA PRO A 106 -2.73 10.19 -2.10
C PRO A 106 -1.69 9.23 -1.48
N HIS A 107 -0.88 8.56 -2.29
CA HIS A 107 -0.08 7.42 -1.86
C HIS A 107 1.26 7.81 -1.25
N PHE A 108 1.52 7.35 -0.03
CA PHE A 108 2.80 7.43 0.67
C PHE A 108 3.26 6.05 1.07
N GLN A 109 4.55 5.75 0.91
CA GLN A 109 5.08 4.45 1.31
C GLN A 109 6.49 4.53 1.86
N VAL A 110 6.88 3.48 2.56
CA VAL A 110 8.28 3.26 2.93
C VAL A 110 9.10 3.02 1.66
N ARG A 111 10.21 3.74 1.51
CA ARG A 111 11.21 3.51 0.46
C ARG A 111 11.76 2.10 0.57
N ASN A 112 11.87 1.41 -0.56
CA ASN A 112 12.36 0.02 -0.61
C ASN A 112 11.60 -0.91 0.35
N TRP A 113 10.29 -0.69 0.59
CA TRP A 113 9.47 -1.45 1.55
C TRP A 113 9.56 -2.98 1.41
N SER A 114 9.86 -3.48 0.20
CA SER A 114 9.96 -4.91 -0.06
C SER A 114 11.28 -5.53 0.43
N LYS A 115 12.29 -4.72 0.73
CA LYS A 115 13.55 -5.18 1.31
C LYS A 115 13.32 -5.57 2.77
N GLY A 116 13.70 -6.79 3.12
CA GLY A 116 13.61 -7.29 4.50
C GLY A 116 12.28 -7.95 4.86
N LEU A 117 11.35 -8.13 3.91
CA LEU A 117 10.14 -8.91 4.16
C LEU A 117 10.49 -10.34 4.58
N SER A 118 9.98 -10.74 5.74
CA SER A 118 10.09 -12.10 6.25
C SER A 118 9.39 -13.10 5.34
N PHE A 119 9.79 -14.37 5.45
CA PHE A 119 9.13 -15.45 4.71
C PHE A 119 7.63 -15.56 5.08
N SER A 120 7.29 -15.36 6.34
CA SER A 120 5.90 -15.33 6.82
C SER A 120 5.09 -14.21 6.19
N GLU A 121 5.63 -12.99 6.10
CA GLU A 121 4.94 -11.86 5.44
C GLU A 121 4.67 -12.17 3.96
N LYS A 122 5.66 -12.75 3.25
CA LYS A 122 5.48 -13.14 1.84
C LYS A 122 4.40 -14.21 1.66
N ILE A 123 4.29 -15.15 2.61
CA ILE A 123 3.25 -16.17 2.55
C ILE A 123 1.87 -15.59 2.85
N ILE A 124 1.72 -14.90 3.98
CA ILE A 124 0.42 -14.48 4.50
C ILE A 124 -0.08 -13.24 3.73
N ASP A 125 0.68 -12.15 3.79
CA ASP A 125 0.30 -10.87 3.19
C ASP A 125 0.55 -10.85 1.67
N GLY A 126 1.65 -11.47 1.23
CA GLY A 126 2.01 -11.61 -0.17
C GLY A 126 1.19 -12.65 -0.94
N GLY A 127 0.47 -13.53 -0.23
CA GLY A 127 -0.47 -14.48 -0.79
C GLY A 127 0.16 -15.72 -1.42
N TYR A 128 1.39 -16.10 -1.06
CA TYR A 128 1.94 -17.39 -1.53
C TYR A 128 1.12 -18.59 -1.06
N TRP A 129 0.30 -18.45 -0.01
CA TRP A 129 -0.68 -19.47 0.38
C TRP A 129 -1.63 -19.83 -0.78
N PHE A 130 -1.99 -18.87 -1.64
CA PHE A 130 -2.85 -19.12 -2.80
C PHE A 130 -2.19 -20.09 -3.79
N TRP A 131 -0.90 -19.91 -4.06
CA TRP A 131 -0.13 -20.81 -4.91
C TRP A 131 0.10 -22.18 -4.27
N ALA A 132 0.30 -22.23 -2.95
CA ALA A 132 0.39 -23.50 -2.23
C ALA A 132 -0.91 -24.31 -2.38
N VAL A 133 -2.07 -23.67 -2.25
CA VAL A 133 -3.38 -24.32 -2.47
C VAL A 133 -3.49 -24.84 -3.90
N ILE A 134 -3.14 -24.04 -4.91
CA ILE A 134 -3.15 -24.47 -6.32
C ILE A 134 -2.24 -25.68 -6.53
N ALA A 135 -1.02 -25.66 -5.99
CA ALA A 135 -0.07 -26.76 -6.13
C ALA A 135 -0.60 -28.05 -5.50
N ILE A 136 -1.20 -27.96 -4.30
CA ILE A 136 -1.83 -29.12 -3.64
C ILE A 136 -2.95 -29.69 -4.50
N ILE A 137 -3.83 -28.86 -5.07
CA ILE A 137 -4.92 -29.30 -5.95
C ILE A 137 -4.34 -30.02 -7.17
N ILE A 138 -3.35 -29.44 -7.84
CA ILE A 138 -2.71 -30.05 -9.01
C ILE A 138 -2.11 -31.42 -8.66
N ILE A 139 -1.37 -31.52 -7.55
CA ILE A 139 -0.78 -32.78 -7.10
C ILE A 139 -1.86 -33.83 -6.86
N LEU A 140 -2.95 -33.48 -6.17
CA LEU A 140 -4.06 -34.41 -5.91
C LEU A 140 -4.71 -34.93 -7.19
N PHE A 141 -4.86 -34.09 -8.22
CA PHE A 141 -5.42 -34.50 -9.51
C PHE A 141 -4.45 -35.30 -10.38
N LEU A 142 -3.14 -35.04 -10.31
CA LEU A 142 -2.11 -35.78 -11.05
C LEU A 142 -1.71 -37.10 -10.37
N SER A 143 -1.99 -37.26 -9.08
CA SER A 143 -1.77 -38.49 -8.30
C SER A 143 -2.92 -39.51 -8.41
N ARG A 144 -3.94 -39.21 -9.23
CA ARG A 144 -5.04 -40.10 -9.59
C ARG A 144 -4.84 -40.63 -11.01
#